data_AF-A0A942Z884-F1
#
_entry.id   AF-A0A942Z884-F1
#
_cell.length_a   1.000
_cell.length_b   1.000
_cell.length_c   1.000
_cell.angle_alpha   90.00
_cell.angle_beta   90.00
_cell.angle_gamma   90.00
#
_symmetry.space_group_name_H-M   'P 1'
#
loop_
_entity.id
_entity.type
_entity.pdbx_description
1 polymer ?
#
loop_
_entity_poly.entity_id
_entity_poly.type
_entity_poly.pdbx_seq_one_letter_code
_entity_poly.pdbx_strand_id
1 'polypeptide(L)' 'MKPKLVGEVGFSEWTNDNKLRHPRFEGLREDKNPKDVVREG' A
#
# COMPACT_ATOMS: atom_id res chain seq x y z
N MET A 1 -13.13 -12.85 0.14
CA MET A 1 -12.61 -12.26 -1.12
C MET A 1 -11.09 -12.31 -1.08
N LYS A 2 -10.39 -12.66 -2.17
CA LYS A 2 -8.91 -12.74 -2.21
C LYS A 2 -8.35 -11.45 -2.83
N PRO A 3 -7.25 -10.87 -2.30
CA PRO A 3 -6.62 -9.71 -2.93
C PRO A 3 -6.01 -10.13 -4.27
N LYS A 4 -6.27 -9.33 -5.30
CA LYS A 4 -5.82 -9.61 -6.68
C LYS A 4 -4.95 -8.51 -7.28
N LEU A 5 -5.01 -7.31 -6.70
CA LEU A 5 -4.37 -6.11 -7.24
C LEU A 5 -3.47 -5.52 -6.17
N VAL A 6 -2.28 -5.10 -6.58
CA VAL A 6 -1.36 -4.32 -5.76
C VAL A 6 -1.33 -2.91 -6.30
N GLY A 7 -1.49 -1.92 -5.42
CA GLY A 7 -1.32 -0.52 -5.73
C GLY A 7 -0.15 0.06 -4.96
N GLU A 8 0.59 0.95 -5.60
CA GLU A 8 1.60 1.77 -4.95
C GLU A 8 0.97 3.08 -4.48
N VAL A 9 1.27 3.43 -3.23
CA VAL A 9 0.74 4.62 -2.58
C VAL A 9 1.88 5.35 -1.89
N GLY A 10 2.12 6.60 -2.30
CA GLY A 10 2.97 7.52 -1.56
C GLY A 10 2.21 8.11 -0.37
N PHE A 11 2.84 8.21 0.79
CA PHE A 11 2.24 8.79 1.99
C PHE A 11 3.32 9.42 2.86
N SER A 12 2.95 10.36 3.74
CA SER A 12 3.93 11.09 4.55
C SER A 12 4.39 10.30 5.79
N GLU A 13 3.45 9.65 6.48
CA GLU A 13 3.72 8.87 7.70
C GLU A 13 2.58 7.88 7.99
N TRP A 14 2.88 6.85 8.77
CA TRP A 14 1.85 6.02 9.40
C TRP A 14 1.29 6.74 10.62
N THR A 15 -0.03 6.78 10.76
CA THR A 15 -0.68 7.29 11.98
C THR A 15 -0.62 6.24 13.10
N ASN A 16 -0.84 6.68 14.34
CA ASN A 16 -1.01 5.78 15.50
C ASN A 16 -2.17 4.78 15.33
N ASP A 17 -3.14 5.08 14.46
CA ASP A 17 -4.27 4.21 14.12
C ASP A 17 -3.96 3.26 12.95
N ASN A 18 -2.68 3.12 12.57
CA ASN A 18 -2.22 2.28 11.45
C ASN A 18 -2.82 2.68 10.08
N LYS A 19 -3.04 3.97 9.86
CA LYS A 19 -3.50 4.52 8.58
C LYS A 19 -2.39 5.33 7.90
N LEU A 20 -2.51 5.49 6.58
CA LEU A 20 -1.62 6.34 5.79
C LEU A 20 -2.05 7.81 5.97
N ARG A 21 -1.11 8.70 6.33
CA ARG A 21 -1.35 10.14 6.35
C ARG A 21 -1.10 10.73 4.96
N HIS A 22 -2.06 11.52 4.47
CA HIS A 22 -2.05 12.14 3.14
C HIS A 22 -1.67 11.16 2.00
N PRO A 23 -2.40 10.04 1.83
CA PRO A 23 -2.07 9.07 0.80
C PRO A 23 -2.34 9.64 -0.60
N ARG A 24 -1.42 9.35 -1.52
CA ARG A 24 -1.55 9.60 -2.95
C ARG A 24 -1.34 8.30 -3.69
N PHE A 25 -2.30 7.98 -4.57
CA PHE A 25 -2.19 6.81 -5.43
C PHE A 25 -1.21 7.09 -6.56
N GLU A 26 -0.16 6.27 -6.65
CA GLU A 26 0.88 6.42 -7.68
C GLU A 26 0.61 5.49 -8.87
N GLY A 27 0.03 4.31 -8.64
CA GLY A 27 -0.33 3.39 -9.73
C GLY A 27 -0.57 1.96 -9.28
N LEU A 28 -0.91 1.09 -10.24
CA LEU A 28 -0.99 -0.36 -10.00
C LEU A 28 0.37 -0.99 -10.25
N ARG A 29 0.74 -1.95 -9.39
CA ARG A 29 1.95 -2.76 -9.49
C ARG A 29 1.55 -4.17 -9.87
N GLU A 30 1.37 -4.42 -11.16
CA GLU A 30 1.07 -5.76 -11.69
C GLU A 30 2.27 -6.72 -11.55
N ASP A 31 3.47 -6.16 -11.34
CA ASP A 31 4.72 -6.88 -11.11
C ASP A 31 4.87 -7.44 -9.68
N LYS A 32 4.07 -6.96 -8.71
CA LYS A 32 4.14 -7.38 -7.30
C LYS A 32 3.01 -8.34 -6.94
N ASN A 33 3.35 -9.43 -6.24
CA ASN A 33 2.35 -10.34 -5.71
C ASN A 33 1.64 -9.70 -4.50
N PRO A 34 0.30 -9.74 -4.41
CA PRO A 34 -0.43 -9.20 -3.27
C PRO A 34 -0.04 -9.79 -1.91
N LYS A 35 0.56 -10.98 -1.89
CA LYS A 35 1.02 -11.63 -0.66
C LYS A 35 2.34 -11.09 -0.12
N ASP A 36 3.14 -10.45 -0.97
CA ASP A 36 4.44 -9.89 -0.61
C ASP A 36 4.31 -8.44 -0.10
N VAL A 37 3.11 -7.86 -0.15
CA VAL A 37 2.85 -6.51 0.36
C VAL A 37 2.79 -6.55 1.88
N VAL A 38 3.86 -6.09 2.51
CA VAL A 38 3.98 -5.93 3.97
C VAL A 38 4.16 -4.47 4.34
N ARG A 39 3.89 -4.13 5.61
CA ARG A 39 4.24 -2.81 6.13
C ARG A 39 5.76 -2.73 6.25
N GLU A 40 6.39 -1.96 5.38
CA GLU A 40 7.78 -1.59 5.54
C GLU A 40 7.87 -0.64 6.75
N GLY A 41 8.65 -1.03 7.74
CA GLY A 41 8.81 -0.37 9.04
C GLY A 41 10.25 -0.02 9.32
#